data_AF-A0A933XQT9-F1
#
_entry.id   AF-A0A933XQT9-F1
#
_cell.length_a   1.000
_cell.length_b   1.000
_cell.length_c   1.000
_cell.angle_alpha   90.00
_cell.angle_beta   90.00
_cell.angle_gamma   90.00
#
_symmetry.space_group_name_H-M   'P 1'
#
loop_
_entity.id
_entity.type
_entity.pdbx_description
1 polymer ?
#
loop_
_entity_poly.entity_id
_entity_poly.type
_entity_poly.pdbx_seq_one_letter_code
_entity_poly.pdbx_strand_id
1 'polypeptide(L)'
;MPLSQAQLDTISVIKKATNVLILPSSPIDGDSIGSALSFYLALKKLGKKVTVVAEEAVPQNYNFLPEISAISREMNFVRDLVVTLDCRGSELPNVRHEIQGDKINIIVTPKKGGFSREQVSFSQSGSEYDCVIVVDAADPSQLGKLYDDFTELFNLAPVINIDHHTSNLSFGKINLVDIMASSTTTIILPLIEELGQGLMDANIATLLLAGLITDTGSFQNPNTTPNAFSIAAKLISYGARQQEIIRNIYKTKKLSTLRLWGRTLSKIQYDEKHKMVWSVLTARDFDEIGGLPDETEGVIDELMSNAPGAEIVFLLKERGSGEIGGSIRTLSGSIDASKLAGMFGGGGHLQAAGFRVKGKQIPDVEKEVVEAFRKFQKERLRLPEENEDPTTKEYPKPTPQPKPIPVVLPTVKPVAEQASIAPKPQPQQIAKPLIATDTVIANATKQSDTKAPSQAESGLLRRDAAPRNDVQTSPATPSISPAALSYFVANPTPIATSTPQPVQTPAIPPASKSIPQSVQPETLPPPPPQPPMNFPFPPQPGLLH
;
A
#
# COMPACT_ATOMS: atom_id res chain seq x y z
N MET A 1 4.92 -3.73 -25.38
CA MET A 1 4.68 -5.16 -25.70
C MET A 1 3.17 -5.36 -25.80
N PRO A 2 2.68 -6.33 -26.58
CA PRO A 2 1.27 -6.72 -26.52
C PRO A 2 0.90 -7.17 -25.10
N LEU A 3 -0.32 -6.89 -24.68
CA LEU A 3 -0.84 -7.31 -23.37
C LEU A 3 -0.99 -8.84 -23.33
N SER A 4 -0.75 -9.42 -22.15
CA SER A 4 -0.99 -10.85 -21.90
C SER A 4 -2.48 -11.16 -21.88
N GLN A 5 -2.84 -12.43 -22.05
CA GLN A 5 -4.25 -12.85 -21.98
C GLN A 5 -4.88 -12.50 -20.62
N ALA A 6 -4.16 -12.70 -19.51
CA ALA A 6 -4.62 -12.34 -18.17
C ALA A 6 -4.87 -10.84 -18.03
N GLN A 7 -4.05 -9.98 -18.65
CA GLN A 7 -4.29 -8.53 -18.69
C GLN A 7 -5.55 -8.20 -19.48
N LEU A 8 -5.75 -8.81 -20.65
CA LEU A 8 -6.93 -8.60 -21.47
C LEU A 8 -8.22 -9.05 -20.78
N ASP A 9 -8.18 -10.21 -20.11
CA ASP A 9 -9.32 -10.73 -19.34
C ASP A 9 -9.64 -9.82 -18.15
N THR A 10 -8.61 -9.36 -17.43
CA THR A 10 -8.73 -8.38 -16.34
C THR A 10 -9.43 -7.11 -16.82
N ILE A 11 -8.94 -6.52 -17.92
CA ILE A 11 -9.51 -5.30 -18.51
C ILE A 11 -10.96 -5.53 -18.97
N SER A 12 -11.25 -6.69 -19.56
CA SER A 12 -12.60 -7.06 -20.02
C SER A 12 -13.60 -7.13 -18.87
N VAL A 13 -13.22 -7.76 -17.75
CA VAL A 13 -14.05 -7.83 -16.54
C VAL A 13 -14.24 -6.44 -15.94
N ILE A 14 -13.17 -5.67 -15.76
CA ILE A 14 -13.23 -4.32 -15.18
C ILE A 14 -14.08 -3.38 -16.04
N LYS A 15 -13.99 -3.46 -17.38
CA LYS A 15 -14.79 -2.61 -18.29
C LYS A 15 -16.29 -2.89 -18.12
N LYS A 16 -16.70 -4.16 -17.95
CA LYS A 16 -18.10 -4.57 -17.75
C LYS A 16 -18.64 -4.29 -16.35
N ALA A 17 -17.80 -4.32 -15.33
CA ALA A 17 -18.19 -4.09 -13.95
C ALA A 17 -18.64 -2.64 -13.71
N THR A 18 -19.72 -2.44 -12.95
CA THR A 18 -20.23 -1.14 -12.52
C THR A 18 -19.93 -0.88 -11.05
N ASN A 19 -20.04 -1.91 -10.21
CA ASN A 19 -19.67 -1.87 -8.79
C ASN A 19 -18.47 -2.77 -8.52
N VAL A 20 -17.37 -2.23 -8.00
CA VAL A 20 -16.10 -2.93 -7.82
C VAL A 20 -15.66 -2.84 -6.37
N LEU A 21 -15.30 -3.99 -5.79
CA LEU A 21 -14.62 -4.06 -4.50
C LEU A 21 -13.12 -4.23 -4.71
N ILE A 22 -12.31 -3.47 -3.98
CA ILE A 22 -10.85 -3.58 -3.99
C ILE A 22 -10.38 -3.93 -2.59
N LEU A 23 -9.55 -4.98 -2.48
CA LEU A 23 -9.01 -5.51 -1.24
C LEU A 23 -7.47 -5.51 -1.30
N PRO A 24 -6.79 -4.58 -0.63
CA PRO A 24 -5.35 -4.68 -0.36
C PRO A 24 -5.03 -5.83 0.61
N SER A 25 -3.80 -6.32 0.54
CA SER A 25 -3.23 -7.28 1.49
C SER A 25 -3.08 -6.73 2.92
N SER A 26 -2.99 -7.65 3.87
CA SER A 26 -2.64 -7.48 5.28
C SER A 26 -1.42 -8.37 5.58
N PRO A 27 -0.31 -7.82 6.13
CA PRO A 27 -0.14 -6.44 6.59
C PRO A 27 -0.14 -5.43 5.44
N ILE A 28 -0.63 -4.23 5.74
CA ILE A 28 -0.70 -3.14 4.76
C ILE A 28 0.67 -2.47 4.61
N ASP A 29 1.11 -2.27 3.36
CA ASP A 29 2.28 -1.47 3.02
C ASP A 29 2.02 -0.47 1.88
N GLY A 30 3.08 0.16 1.38
CA GLY A 30 2.98 1.17 0.34
C GLY A 30 2.61 0.62 -1.04
N ASP A 31 3.00 -0.62 -1.37
CA ASP A 31 2.66 -1.23 -2.66
C ASP A 31 1.21 -1.68 -2.68
N SER A 32 0.75 -2.29 -1.59
CA SER A 32 -0.63 -2.66 -1.36
C SER A 32 -1.58 -1.44 -1.40
N ILE A 33 -1.28 -0.36 -0.64
CA ILE A 33 -2.08 0.88 -0.66
C ILE A 33 -2.02 1.56 -2.03
N GLY A 34 -0.82 1.70 -2.59
CA GLY A 34 -0.61 2.37 -3.88
C GLY A 34 -1.38 1.66 -5.00
N SER A 35 -1.36 0.33 -4.98
CA SER A 35 -2.12 -0.53 -5.89
C SER A 35 -3.63 -0.34 -5.74
N ALA A 36 -4.14 -0.41 -4.51
CA ALA A 36 -5.58 -0.30 -4.26
C ALA A 36 -6.14 1.09 -4.62
N LEU A 37 -5.47 2.16 -4.19
CA LEU A 37 -5.96 3.52 -4.40
C LEU A 37 -5.76 4.03 -5.83
N SER A 38 -4.75 3.54 -6.55
CA SER A 38 -4.57 3.89 -7.96
C SER A 38 -5.73 3.34 -8.82
N PHE A 39 -6.15 2.09 -8.57
CA PHE A 39 -7.38 1.57 -9.16
C PHE A 39 -8.63 2.31 -8.69
N TYR A 40 -8.75 2.60 -7.39
CA TYR A 40 -9.88 3.36 -6.86
C TYR A 40 -10.10 4.66 -7.65
N LEU A 41 -9.06 5.48 -7.79
CA LEU A 41 -9.12 6.73 -8.53
C LEU A 41 -9.40 6.52 -10.02
N ALA A 42 -8.71 5.56 -10.67
CA ALA A 42 -8.91 5.30 -12.09
C ALA A 42 -10.35 4.85 -12.41
N LEU A 43 -10.89 3.93 -11.62
CA LEU A 43 -12.23 3.39 -11.80
C LEU A 43 -13.32 4.42 -11.44
N LYS A 44 -13.09 5.27 -10.43
CA LYS A 44 -13.97 6.41 -10.12
C LYS A 44 -14.06 7.40 -11.29
N LYS A 45 -12.95 7.69 -11.97
CA LYS A 45 -12.93 8.53 -13.18
C LYS A 45 -13.71 7.92 -14.34
N LEU A 46 -13.82 6.59 -14.40
CA LEU A 46 -14.66 5.87 -15.36
C LEU A 46 -16.15 5.82 -14.95
N GLY A 47 -16.53 6.51 -13.88
CA GLY A 47 -17.92 6.58 -13.40
C GLY A 47 -18.39 5.32 -12.66
N LYS A 48 -17.49 4.43 -12.24
CA LYS A 48 -17.82 3.21 -11.50
C LYS A 48 -18.05 3.50 -10.02
N LYS A 49 -18.87 2.68 -9.36
CA LYS A 49 -18.95 2.62 -7.90
C LYS A 49 -17.80 1.74 -7.41
N VAL A 50 -16.98 2.25 -6.50
CA VAL A 50 -15.77 1.56 -6.04
C VAL A 50 -15.70 1.64 -4.53
N THR A 51 -15.50 0.49 -3.89
CA THR A 51 -15.29 0.36 -2.44
C THR A 51 -13.88 -0.20 -2.22
N VAL A 52 -13.14 0.37 -1.26
CA VAL A 52 -11.84 -0.17 -0.82
C VAL A 52 -11.95 -0.55 0.65
N VAL A 53 -11.64 -1.80 0.98
CA VAL A 53 -11.70 -2.29 2.37
C VAL A 53 -10.40 -3.00 2.72
N ALA A 54 -9.82 -2.65 3.87
CA ALA A 54 -8.63 -3.30 4.39
C ALA A 54 -8.85 -3.81 5.83
N GLU A 55 -8.24 -4.94 6.17
CA GLU A 55 -8.35 -5.57 7.50
C GLU A 55 -7.71 -4.67 8.59
N GLU A 56 -6.48 -4.25 8.30
CA GLU A 56 -5.66 -3.47 9.22
C GLU A 56 -5.83 -1.96 9.05
N ALA A 57 -5.39 -1.22 10.07
CA ALA A 57 -5.34 0.23 10.00
C ALA A 57 -4.15 0.66 9.15
N VAL A 58 -4.38 1.63 8.27
CA VAL A 58 -3.31 2.25 7.48
C VAL A 58 -2.26 2.90 8.39
N PRO A 59 -0.96 2.59 8.22
CA PRO A 59 0.09 3.25 8.98
C PRO A 59 0.15 4.77 8.72
N GLN A 60 0.38 5.55 9.77
CA GLN A 60 0.27 7.03 9.72
C GLN A 60 1.22 7.70 8.72
N ASN A 61 2.36 7.08 8.42
CA ASN A 61 3.32 7.57 7.43
C ASN A 61 2.76 7.55 6.00
N TYR A 62 1.63 6.89 5.73
CA TYR A 62 0.92 6.91 4.44
C TYR A 62 -0.23 7.94 4.38
N ASN A 63 -0.50 8.69 5.45
CA ASN A 63 -1.62 9.66 5.51
C ASN A 63 -1.54 10.78 4.46
N PHE A 64 -0.37 11.00 3.85
CA PHE A 64 -0.17 11.98 2.79
C PHE A 64 -0.65 11.49 1.41
N LEU A 65 -0.92 10.19 1.26
CA LEU A 65 -1.33 9.64 -0.02
C LEU A 65 -2.73 10.14 -0.44
N PRO A 66 -2.95 10.41 -1.73
CA PRO A 66 -4.25 10.84 -2.24
C PRO A 66 -5.37 9.84 -1.91
N GLU A 67 -6.51 10.35 -1.47
CA GLU A 67 -7.70 9.55 -1.14
C GLU A 67 -7.46 8.44 -0.10
N ILE A 68 -6.48 8.59 0.80
CA ILE A 68 -6.22 7.58 1.84
C ILE A 68 -7.44 7.30 2.73
N SER A 69 -8.29 8.33 2.95
CA SER A 69 -9.53 8.21 3.71
C SER A 69 -10.62 7.38 3.02
N ALA A 70 -10.43 6.99 1.76
CA ALA A 70 -11.36 6.09 1.05
C ALA A 70 -11.24 4.64 1.51
N ILE A 71 -10.15 4.25 2.17
CA ILE A 71 -9.95 2.91 2.72
C ILE A 71 -10.82 2.78 3.98
N SER A 72 -11.82 1.90 3.92
CA SER A 72 -12.65 1.51 5.06
C SER A 72 -12.06 0.29 5.75
N ARG A 73 -12.34 0.15 7.06
CA ARG A 73 -12.12 -1.10 7.80
C ARG A 73 -13.41 -1.90 8.00
N GLU A 74 -14.52 -1.30 7.62
CA GLU A 74 -15.84 -1.90 7.71
C GLU A 74 -16.31 -2.27 6.31
N MET A 75 -16.72 -3.52 6.14
CA MET A 75 -17.40 -3.99 4.95
C MET A 75 -18.89 -4.10 5.25
N ASN A 76 -19.69 -3.29 4.56
CA ASN A 76 -21.14 -3.48 4.53
C ASN A 76 -21.46 -4.41 3.37
N PHE A 77 -21.88 -5.64 3.68
CA PHE A 77 -22.33 -6.60 2.68
C PHE A 77 -23.83 -6.85 2.87
N VAL A 78 -24.63 -6.34 1.94
CA VAL A 78 -26.09 -6.54 1.95
C VAL A 78 -26.43 -7.61 0.92
N ARG A 79 -27.31 -8.54 1.32
CA ARG A 79 -27.82 -9.59 0.44
C ARG A 79 -29.30 -9.40 0.20
N ASP A 80 -29.74 -9.66 -1.03
CA ASP A 80 -31.16 -9.76 -1.31
C ASP A 80 -31.64 -11.16 -0.92
N LEU A 81 -32.72 -11.22 -0.14
CA LEU A 81 -33.48 -12.45 0.05
C LEU A 81 -34.44 -12.62 -1.13
N VAL A 82 -34.22 -13.65 -1.94
CA VAL A 82 -35.09 -14.01 -3.06
C VAL A 82 -36.02 -15.14 -2.63
N VAL A 83 -37.32 -14.86 -2.67
CA VAL A 83 -38.38 -15.85 -2.44
C VAL A 83 -38.96 -16.24 -3.80
N THR A 84 -38.73 -17.49 -4.22
CA THR A 84 -39.23 -18.03 -5.49
C THR A 84 -40.42 -18.93 -5.24
N LEU A 85 -41.51 -18.67 -5.97
CA LEU A 85 -42.75 -19.44 -5.89
C LEU A 85 -43.04 -20.15 -7.20
N ASP A 86 -43.11 -21.48 -7.15
CA ASP A 86 -43.47 -22.31 -8.28
C ASP A 86 -44.98 -22.24 -8.54
N CYS A 87 -45.34 -21.45 -9.56
CA CYS A 87 -46.72 -21.21 -9.95
C CYS A 87 -47.19 -22.11 -11.11
N ARG A 88 -46.46 -23.18 -11.48
CA ARG A 88 -46.82 -24.06 -12.60
C ARG A 88 -48.27 -24.57 -12.45
N GLY A 89 -49.09 -24.36 -13.49
CA GLY A 89 -50.49 -24.77 -13.52
C GLY A 89 -51.47 -23.83 -12.79
N SER A 90 -51.01 -22.65 -12.34
CA SER A 90 -51.84 -21.63 -11.69
C SER A 90 -51.59 -20.24 -12.28
N GLU A 91 -52.58 -19.36 -12.20
CA GLU A 91 -52.37 -17.93 -12.51
C GLU A 91 -51.45 -17.28 -11.47
N LEU A 92 -50.67 -16.28 -11.90
CA LEU A 92 -49.77 -15.55 -11.00
C LEU A 92 -50.53 -15.02 -9.77
N PRO A 93 -49.98 -15.24 -8.55
CA PRO A 93 -50.64 -14.86 -7.32
C PRO A 93 -50.57 -13.35 -7.08
N ASN A 94 -51.45 -12.86 -6.21
CA ASN A 94 -51.33 -11.50 -5.69
C ASN A 94 -50.31 -11.49 -4.55
N VAL A 95 -49.31 -10.61 -4.65
CA VAL A 95 -48.28 -10.41 -3.63
C VAL A 95 -48.54 -9.08 -2.95
N ARG A 96 -48.64 -9.09 -1.62
CA ARG A 96 -48.62 -7.88 -0.79
C ARG A 96 -47.64 -8.05 0.36
N HIS A 97 -47.24 -6.95 0.98
CA HIS A 97 -46.40 -6.98 2.17
C HIS A 97 -47.06 -6.18 3.30
N GLU A 98 -46.85 -6.64 4.53
CA GLU A 98 -47.28 -5.95 5.73
C GLU A 98 -46.10 -5.88 6.71
N ILE A 99 -45.79 -4.67 7.18
CA ILE A 99 -44.75 -4.43 8.19
C ILE A 99 -45.44 -4.33 9.55
N GLN A 100 -45.05 -5.19 10.48
CA GLN A 100 -45.57 -5.19 11.86
C GLN A 100 -44.40 -5.21 12.84
N GLY A 101 -44.16 -4.07 13.49
CA GLY A 101 -42.99 -3.90 14.36
C GLY A 101 -41.69 -4.04 13.58
N ASP A 102 -40.88 -5.03 13.96
CA ASP A 102 -39.60 -5.40 13.36
C ASP A 102 -39.71 -6.52 12.29
N LYS A 103 -40.94 -6.94 11.94
CA LYS A 103 -41.19 -8.04 10.99
C LYS A 103 -41.79 -7.54 9.69
N ILE A 104 -41.29 -8.07 8.57
CA ILE A 104 -41.92 -7.96 7.26
C ILE A 104 -42.62 -9.29 6.92
N ASN A 105 -43.92 -9.23 6.66
CA ASN A 105 -44.70 -10.38 6.19
C ASN A 105 -44.94 -10.23 4.69
N ILE A 106 -44.41 -11.16 3.89
CA ILE A 106 -44.74 -11.27 2.46
C ILE A 106 -45.93 -12.20 2.34
N ILE A 107 -47.11 -11.65 2.02
CA ILE A 107 -48.36 -12.39 1.93
C ILE A 107 -48.66 -12.64 0.45
N VAL A 108 -48.58 -13.92 0.06
CA VAL A 108 -48.86 -14.34 -1.31
C VAL A 108 -50.18 -15.09 -1.36
N THR A 109 -51.16 -14.51 -2.06
CA THR A 109 -52.52 -15.06 -2.17
C THR A 109 -52.70 -15.68 -3.56
N PRO A 110 -52.75 -17.02 -3.68
CA PRO A 110 -53.06 -17.67 -4.95
C PRO A 110 -54.53 -17.45 -5.33
N LYS A 111 -54.82 -17.45 -6.63
CA LYS A 111 -56.20 -17.34 -7.12
C LYS A 111 -57.02 -18.62 -6.92
N LYS A 112 -56.36 -19.78 -6.80
CA LYS A 112 -56.96 -21.09 -6.49
C LYS A 112 -56.02 -21.90 -5.60
N GLY A 113 -56.56 -22.56 -4.59
CA GLY A 113 -55.81 -23.44 -3.69
C GLY A 113 -54.89 -22.69 -2.72
N GLY A 114 -53.76 -23.31 -2.40
CA GLY A 114 -52.70 -22.79 -1.52
C GLY A 114 -51.33 -23.20 -2.05
N PHE A 115 -50.27 -22.54 -1.58
CA PHE A 115 -48.90 -22.97 -1.85
C PHE A 115 -48.47 -23.99 -0.81
N SER A 116 -47.87 -25.10 -1.24
CA SER A 116 -47.17 -26.04 -0.35
C SER A 116 -45.73 -25.57 -0.10
N ARG A 117 -45.08 -26.13 0.92
CA ARG A 117 -43.70 -25.76 1.28
C ARG A 117 -42.72 -26.07 0.15
N GLU A 118 -42.98 -27.13 -0.61
CA GLU A 118 -42.15 -27.59 -1.71
C GLU A 118 -42.21 -26.65 -2.93
N GLN A 119 -43.25 -25.81 -3.02
CA GLN A 119 -43.41 -24.81 -4.06
C GLN A 119 -42.75 -23.47 -3.71
N VAL A 120 -42.24 -23.33 -2.47
CA VAL A 120 -41.53 -22.14 -2.02
C VAL A 120 -40.06 -22.49 -1.88
N SER A 121 -39.20 -21.79 -2.63
CA SER A 121 -37.76 -21.87 -2.45
C SER A 121 -37.20 -20.51 -2.08
N PHE A 122 -36.20 -20.53 -1.21
CA PHE A 122 -35.47 -19.35 -0.79
C PHE A 122 -34.08 -19.44 -1.41
N SER A 123 -33.66 -18.38 -2.06
CA SER A 123 -32.28 -18.18 -2.46
C SER A 123 -31.83 -16.81 -1.99
N GLN A 124 -30.53 -16.62 -1.97
CA GLN A 124 -29.95 -15.29 -1.87
C GLN A 124 -29.42 -14.93 -3.24
N SER A 125 -29.62 -13.67 -3.63
CA SER A 125 -29.11 -13.15 -4.91
C SER A 125 -28.41 -11.82 -4.69
N GLY A 126 -27.58 -11.48 -5.66
CA GLY A 126 -26.72 -10.32 -5.63
C GLY A 126 -25.42 -10.60 -4.88
N SER A 127 -24.31 -10.53 -5.61
CA SER A 127 -23.17 -9.82 -5.04
C SER A 127 -23.47 -8.34 -5.26
N GLU A 128 -23.32 -7.50 -4.23
CA GLU A 128 -23.34 -6.04 -4.44
C GLU A 128 -22.31 -5.63 -5.50
N TYR A 129 -21.25 -6.41 -5.65
CA TYR A 129 -20.09 -6.16 -6.50
C TYR A 129 -20.09 -7.04 -7.76
N ASP A 130 -19.82 -6.44 -8.91
CA ASP A 130 -19.68 -7.14 -10.19
C ASP A 130 -18.32 -7.83 -10.33
N CYS A 131 -17.30 -7.35 -9.60
CA CYS A 131 -16.02 -8.01 -9.43
C CYS A 131 -15.33 -7.61 -8.12
N VAL A 132 -14.42 -8.47 -7.66
CA VAL A 132 -13.52 -8.22 -6.54
C VAL A 132 -12.10 -8.19 -7.07
N ILE A 133 -11.35 -7.12 -6.79
CA ILE A 133 -9.94 -6.98 -7.14
C ILE A 133 -9.14 -7.12 -5.85
N VAL A 134 -8.35 -8.17 -5.76
CA VAL A 134 -7.40 -8.37 -4.67
C VAL A 134 -6.02 -7.98 -5.18
N VAL A 135 -5.36 -7.05 -4.50
CA VAL A 135 -4.04 -6.54 -4.90
C VAL A 135 -3.00 -6.90 -3.86
N ASP A 136 -1.81 -7.25 -4.35
CA ASP A 136 -0.60 -7.44 -3.54
C ASP A 136 -0.74 -8.52 -2.46
N ALA A 137 -1.60 -9.50 -2.70
CA ALA A 137 -1.85 -10.63 -1.81
C ALA A 137 -1.52 -11.95 -2.49
N ALA A 138 -0.58 -12.69 -1.91
CA ALA A 138 -0.14 -14.00 -2.36
C ALA A 138 -1.09 -15.13 -1.95
N ASP A 139 -1.78 -14.96 -0.81
CA ASP A 139 -2.59 -15.98 -0.16
C ASP A 139 -3.89 -15.35 0.37
N PRO A 140 -5.06 -16.00 0.24
CA PRO A 140 -6.32 -15.49 0.81
C PRO A 140 -6.25 -15.14 2.29
N SER A 141 -5.42 -15.84 3.08
CA SER A 141 -5.21 -15.56 4.50
C SER A 141 -4.62 -14.17 4.78
N GLN A 142 -3.95 -13.55 3.80
CA GLN A 142 -3.49 -12.16 3.89
C GLN A 142 -4.64 -11.15 3.84
N LEU A 143 -5.87 -11.56 3.58
CA LEU A 143 -7.05 -10.70 3.74
C LEU A 143 -7.62 -10.77 5.17
N GLY A 144 -7.11 -11.67 6.02
CA GLY A 144 -7.54 -11.84 7.40
C GLY A 144 -9.04 -12.11 7.51
N LYS A 145 -9.70 -11.44 8.45
CA LYS A 145 -11.13 -11.63 8.73
C LYS A 145 -12.02 -11.24 7.55
N LEU A 146 -11.57 -10.33 6.68
CA LEU A 146 -12.33 -10.01 5.47
C LEU A 146 -12.57 -11.24 4.59
N TYR A 147 -11.63 -12.19 4.54
CA TYR A 147 -11.85 -13.43 3.80
C TYR A 147 -12.68 -14.44 4.59
N ASP A 148 -12.42 -14.58 5.89
CA ASP A 148 -13.12 -15.52 6.76
C ASP A 148 -14.61 -15.17 6.93
N ASP A 149 -14.91 -13.90 7.19
CA ASP A 149 -16.28 -13.42 7.46
C ASP A 149 -17.11 -13.29 6.18
N PHE A 150 -16.46 -13.10 5.02
CA PHE A 150 -17.12 -12.89 3.73
C PHE A 150 -16.74 -13.92 2.67
N THR A 151 -16.39 -15.16 3.04
CA THR A 151 -15.96 -16.21 2.10
C THR A 151 -16.92 -16.39 0.91
N GLU A 152 -18.23 -16.26 1.13
CA GLU A 152 -19.23 -16.41 0.07
C GLU A 152 -19.15 -15.31 -0.99
N LEU A 153 -18.71 -14.09 -0.65
CA LEU A 153 -18.51 -13.00 -1.62
C LEU A 153 -17.53 -13.41 -2.72
N PHE A 154 -16.46 -14.11 -2.36
CA PHE A 154 -15.44 -14.59 -3.28
C PHE A 154 -15.96 -15.69 -4.23
N ASN A 155 -17.11 -16.30 -3.93
CA ASN A 155 -17.79 -17.26 -4.81
C ASN A 155 -18.85 -16.61 -5.71
N LEU A 156 -19.41 -15.46 -5.30
CA LEU A 156 -20.51 -14.80 -6.00
C LEU A 156 -20.03 -13.82 -7.08
N ALA A 157 -18.87 -13.19 -6.89
CA ALA A 157 -18.27 -12.27 -7.84
C ALA A 157 -16.93 -12.81 -8.38
N PRO A 158 -16.58 -12.55 -9.66
CA PRO A 158 -15.27 -12.91 -10.19
C PRO A 158 -14.18 -12.17 -9.42
N VAL A 159 -13.28 -12.94 -8.80
CA VAL A 159 -12.07 -12.43 -8.13
C VAL A 159 -10.96 -12.28 -9.15
N ILE A 160 -10.35 -11.10 -9.18
CA ILE A 160 -9.13 -10.78 -9.93
C ILE A 160 -8.01 -10.61 -8.91
N ASN A 161 -7.03 -11.52 -8.90
CA ASN A 161 -5.84 -11.40 -8.06
C ASN A 161 -4.70 -10.80 -8.89
N ILE A 162 -4.14 -9.68 -8.44
CA ILE A 162 -3.04 -8.96 -9.10
C ILE A 162 -1.89 -8.88 -8.10
N ASP A 163 -0.76 -9.50 -8.41
CA ASP A 163 0.32 -9.70 -7.46
C ASP A 163 1.68 -9.90 -8.14
N HIS A 164 2.77 -9.76 -7.41
CA HIS A 164 4.13 -10.04 -7.88
C HIS A 164 4.90 -11.05 -7.02
N HIS A 165 4.31 -11.56 -5.95
CA HIS A 165 4.97 -12.50 -5.05
C HIS A 165 5.17 -13.88 -5.70
N THR A 166 6.34 -14.47 -5.51
CA THR A 166 6.64 -15.84 -5.97
C THR A 166 5.85 -16.92 -5.24
N SER A 167 5.34 -16.62 -4.04
CA SER A 167 4.52 -17.50 -3.21
C SER A 167 3.03 -17.47 -3.56
N ASN A 168 2.62 -16.70 -4.57
CA ASN A 168 1.21 -16.51 -4.90
C ASN A 168 0.51 -17.84 -5.26
N LEU A 169 -0.63 -18.09 -4.62
CA LEU A 169 -1.42 -19.33 -4.76
C LEU A 169 -2.40 -19.32 -5.94
N SER A 170 -2.50 -18.21 -6.67
CA SER A 170 -3.40 -18.04 -7.82
C SER A 170 -4.86 -18.35 -7.49
N PHE A 171 -5.36 -17.76 -6.40
CA PHE A 171 -6.69 -18.04 -5.85
C PHE A 171 -7.84 -17.27 -6.51
N GLY A 172 -7.54 -16.33 -7.40
CA GLY A 172 -8.53 -15.60 -8.18
C GLY A 172 -9.11 -16.43 -9.32
N LYS A 173 -10.26 -16.01 -9.85
CA LYS A 173 -10.76 -16.49 -11.14
C LYS A 173 -9.88 -16.02 -12.29
N ILE A 174 -9.33 -14.81 -12.17
CA ILE A 174 -8.27 -14.28 -13.03
C ILE A 174 -7.08 -13.99 -12.12
N ASN A 175 -5.91 -14.53 -12.47
CA ASN A 175 -4.67 -14.33 -11.74
C ASN A 175 -3.69 -13.62 -12.67
N LEU A 176 -3.41 -12.35 -12.38
CA LEU A 176 -2.42 -11.56 -13.07
C LEU A 176 -1.20 -11.41 -12.16
N VAL A 177 -0.33 -12.41 -12.25
CA VAL A 177 0.87 -12.49 -11.41
C VAL A 177 2.11 -12.30 -12.28
N ASP A 178 2.93 -11.30 -11.97
CA ASP A 178 4.24 -11.08 -12.61
C ASP A 178 5.35 -11.10 -11.58
N ILE A 179 5.98 -12.27 -11.41
CA ILE A 179 7.06 -12.46 -10.43
C ILE A 179 8.34 -11.69 -10.76
N MET A 180 8.45 -11.13 -11.96
CA MET A 180 9.60 -10.30 -12.37
C MET A 180 9.33 -8.80 -12.16
N ALA A 181 8.11 -8.43 -11.78
CA ALA A 181 7.74 -7.07 -11.46
C ALA A 181 8.38 -6.62 -10.14
N SER A 182 8.86 -5.38 -10.10
CA SER A 182 9.45 -4.76 -8.91
C SER A 182 8.40 -4.25 -7.91
N SER A 183 7.11 -4.52 -8.15
CA SER A 183 5.94 -4.20 -7.31
C SER A 183 4.66 -4.48 -8.09
N THR A 184 3.56 -4.75 -7.38
CA THR A 184 2.19 -4.82 -7.89
C THR A 184 1.79 -3.53 -8.61
N THR A 185 2.20 -2.35 -8.12
CA THR A 185 1.95 -1.06 -8.82
C THR A 185 2.52 -1.01 -10.25
N THR A 186 3.62 -1.69 -10.53
CA THR A 186 4.17 -1.75 -11.91
C THR A 186 3.33 -2.60 -12.86
N ILE A 187 2.63 -3.61 -12.32
CA ILE A 187 1.67 -4.45 -13.07
C ILE A 187 0.41 -3.65 -13.38
N ILE A 188 -0.01 -2.78 -12.44
CA ILE A 188 -1.25 -2.00 -12.54
C ILE A 188 -1.15 -0.84 -13.55
N LEU A 189 0.01 -0.18 -13.65
CA LEU A 189 0.20 0.95 -14.57
C LEU A 189 -0.30 0.66 -16.01
N PRO A 190 0.15 -0.40 -16.71
CA PRO A 190 -0.31 -0.67 -18.06
C PRO A 190 -1.82 -0.99 -18.13
N LEU A 191 -2.41 -1.55 -17.06
CA LEU A 191 -3.86 -1.79 -17.01
C LEU A 191 -4.64 -0.47 -16.97
N ILE A 192 -4.22 0.48 -16.12
CA ILE A 192 -4.86 1.79 -16.03
C ILE A 192 -4.78 2.52 -17.37
N GLU A 193 -3.65 2.45 -18.06
CA GLU A 193 -3.48 3.08 -19.38
C GLU A 193 -4.40 2.47 -20.46
N GLU A 194 -4.63 1.16 -20.42
CA GLU A 194 -5.50 0.47 -21.38
C GLU A 194 -7.01 0.58 -21.04
N LEU A 195 -7.33 0.89 -19.78
CA LEU A 195 -8.71 1.10 -19.35
C LEU A 195 -9.32 2.37 -19.94
N GLY A 196 -8.52 3.41 -20.20
CA GLY A 196 -8.98 4.62 -20.85
C GLY A 196 -7.91 5.71 -21.01
N GLN A 197 -8.05 6.51 -22.07
CA GLN A 197 -7.19 7.67 -22.28
C GLN A 197 -7.44 8.75 -21.22
N GLY A 198 -6.36 9.40 -20.74
CA GLY A 198 -6.45 10.52 -19.79
C GLY A 198 -6.78 10.13 -18.35
N LEU A 199 -6.77 8.84 -18.00
CA LEU A 199 -6.97 8.41 -16.62
C LEU A 199 -5.79 8.82 -15.72
N MET A 200 -4.57 8.70 -16.22
CA MET A 200 -3.35 9.06 -15.49
C MET A 200 -3.29 10.55 -15.17
N ASP A 201 -3.08 10.87 -13.88
CA ASP A 201 -2.78 12.21 -13.38
C ASP A 201 -1.74 12.16 -12.25
N ALA A 202 -1.41 13.31 -11.68
CA ALA A 202 -0.43 13.42 -10.60
C ALA A 202 -0.81 12.61 -9.34
N ASN A 203 -2.09 12.40 -9.05
CA ASN A 203 -2.53 11.66 -7.87
C ASN A 203 -2.37 10.15 -8.07
N ILE A 204 -2.87 9.62 -9.19
CA ILE A 204 -2.68 8.21 -9.55
C ILE A 204 -1.18 7.91 -9.69
N ALA A 205 -0.43 8.80 -10.34
CA ALA A 205 1.00 8.61 -10.51
C ALA A 205 1.77 8.66 -9.19
N THR A 206 1.34 9.48 -8.22
CA THR A 206 1.92 9.51 -6.87
C THR A 206 1.65 8.20 -6.11
N LEU A 207 0.46 7.63 -6.22
CA LEU A 207 0.10 6.35 -5.59
C LEU A 207 0.92 5.19 -6.16
N LEU A 208 1.01 5.09 -7.49
CA LEU A 208 1.82 4.07 -8.16
C LEU A 208 3.31 4.24 -7.83
N LEU A 209 3.81 5.48 -7.80
CA LEU A 209 5.22 5.73 -7.47
C LEU A 209 5.52 5.43 -6.00
N ALA A 210 4.56 5.65 -5.09
CA ALA A 210 4.73 5.33 -3.69
C ALA A 210 4.95 3.82 -3.50
N GLY A 211 4.12 2.99 -4.13
CA GLY A 211 4.26 1.53 -4.08
C GLY A 211 5.59 1.04 -4.64
N LEU A 212 5.96 1.52 -5.82
CA LEU A 212 7.26 1.19 -6.43
C LEU A 212 8.44 1.61 -5.55
N ILE A 213 8.38 2.80 -4.96
CA ILE A 213 9.44 3.28 -4.07
C ILE A 213 9.53 2.42 -2.82
N THR A 214 8.39 2.06 -2.20
CA THR A 214 8.43 1.27 -0.96
C THR A 214 8.93 -0.15 -1.20
N ASP A 215 8.46 -0.82 -2.25
CA ASP A 215 8.81 -2.23 -2.50
C ASP A 215 10.29 -2.40 -2.93
N THR A 216 10.84 -1.40 -3.63
CA THR A 216 12.24 -1.39 -4.03
C THR A 216 13.19 -0.83 -2.96
N GLY A 217 12.68 -0.42 -1.79
CA GLY A 217 13.50 0.26 -0.78
C GLY A 217 14.11 1.56 -1.31
N SER A 218 13.34 2.33 -2.09
CA SER A 218 13.80 3.47 -2.87
C SER A 218 14.95 3.10 -3.82
N PHE A 219 14.75 2.03 -4.60
CA PHE A 219 15.68 1.51 -5.60
C PHE A 219 17.01 0.95 -5.05
N GLN A 220 17.02 0.52 -3.78
CA GLN A 220 18.21 -0.02 -3.10
C GLN A 220 18.21 -1.55 -3.05
N ASN A 221 17.03 -2.16 -3.16
CA ASN A 221 16.85 -3.59 -3.00
C ASN A 221 17.17 -4.37 -4.30
N PRO A 222 17.55 -5.66 -4.22
CA PRO A 222 17.86 -6.49 -5.38
C PRO A 222 16.71 -6.69 -6.39
N ASN A 223 15.46 -6.50 -5.97
CA ASN A 223 14.27 -6.54 -6.84
C ASN A 223 14.17 -5.29 -7.76
N THR A 224 15.10 -4.34 -7.67
CA THR A 224 15.14 -3.14 -8.53
C THR A 224 15.60 -3.50 -9.95
N THR A 225 14.73 -3.28 -10.94
CA THR A 225 15.00 -3.57 -12.36
C THR A 225 15.21 -2.29 -13.20
N PRO A 226 15.82 -2.35 -14.40
CA PRO A 226 15.83 -1.22 -15.34
C PRO A 226 14.41 -0.71 -15.70
N ASN A 227 13.44 -1.62 -15.70
CA ASN A 227 12.03 -1.29 -15.92
C ASN A 227 11.47 -0.43 -14.77
N ALA A 228 11.84 -0.70 -13.51
CA ALA A 228 11.46 0.11 -12.36
C ALA A 228 11.85 1.59 -12.54
N PHE A 229 13.09 1.87 -12.98
CA PHE A 229 13.52 3.25 -13.26
C PHE A 229 12.75 3.88 -14.42
N SER A 230 12.46 3.11 -15.47
CA SER A 230 11.68 3.59 -16.62
C SER A 230 10.25 3.94 -16.22
N ILE A 231 9.61 3.11 -15.40
CA ILE A 231 8.29 3.37 -14.83
C ILE A 231 8.33 4.57 -13.91
N ALA A 232 9.32 4.68 -13.02
CA ALA A 232 9.46 5.83 -12.12
C ALA A 232 9.58 7.14 -12.91
N ALA A 233 10.41 7.19 -13.96
CA ALA A 233 10.54 8.33 -14.85
C ALA A 233 9.20 8.69 -15.52
N LYS A 234 8.46 7.68 -15.99
CA LYS A 234 7.14 7.85 -16.58
C LYS A 234 6.12 8.40 -15.58
N LEU A 235 6.07 7.88 -14.35
CA LEU A 235 5.18 8.36 -13.29
C LEU A 235 5.51 9.80 -12.91
N ILE A 236 6.79 10.17 -12.83
CA ILE A 236 7.22 11.56 -12.63
C ILE A 236 6.75 12.45 -13.78
N SER A 237 6.78 11.98 -15.02
CA SER A 237 6.24 12.73 -16.17
C SER A 237 4.72 12.96 -16.09
N TYR A 238 3.98 12.10 -15.39
CA TYR A 238 2.56 12.30 -15.05
C TYR A 238 2.34 13.22 -13.83
N GLY A 239 3.41 13.74 -13.21
CA GLY A 239 3.34 14.66 -12.08
C GLY A 239 3.42 13.99 -10.71
N ALA A 240 3.91 12.75 -10.61
CA ALA A 240 4.10 12.08 -9.32
C ALA A 240 4.99 12.89 -8.36
N ARG A 241 4.55 13.04 -7.12
CA ARG A 241 5.20 13.89 -6.10
C ARG A 241 6.28 13.14 -5.33
N GLN A 242 7.36 12.77 -6.03
CA GLN A 242 8.44 11.95 -5.48
C GLN A 242 9.03 12.50 -4.15
N GLN A 243 9.23 13.82 -4.06
CA GLN A 243 9.79 14.44 -2.85
C GLN A 243 8.87 14.31 -1.63
N GLU A 244 7.56 14.33 -1.85
CA GLU A 244 6.55 14.13 -0.80
C GLU A 244 6.58 12.69 -0.29
N ILE A 245 6.68 11.71 -1.21
CA ILE A 245 6.82 10.30 -0.89
C ILE A 245 8.07 10.07 -0.03
N ILE A 246 9.24 10.50 -0.52
CA ILE A 246 10.50 10.30 0.22
C ILE A 246 10.47 10.98 1.58
N ARG A 247 9.89 12.19 1.66
CA ARG A 247 9.79 12.92 2.93
C ARG A 247 9.01 12.11 3.95
N ASN A 248 7.81 11.65 3.61
CA ASN A 248 6.91 11.01 4.56
C ASN A 248 7.34 9.57 4.88
N ILE A 249 7.84 8.82 3.89
CA ILE A 249 8.21 7.41 4.07
C ILE A 249 9.59 7.26 4.74
N TYR A 250 10.61 8.02 4.30
CA TYR A 250 11.99 7.79 4.75
C TYR A 250 12.55 8.89 5.65
N LYS A 251 12.14 10.14 5.45
CA LYS A 251 12.76 11.32 6.13
C LYS A 251 11.93 11.91 7.27
N THR A 252 10.77 11.35 7.60
CA THR A 252 9.94 11.82 8.70
C THR A 252 9.95 10.80 9.82
N LYS A 253 10.45 11.21 10.99
CA LYS A 253 10.44 10.42 12.23
C LYS A 253 10.06 11.37 13.36
N LYS A 254 9.37 10.86 14.38
CA LYS A 254 9.08 11.63 15.59
C LYS A 254 10.40 11.97 16.29
N LEU A 255 10.42 13.10 17.01
CA LEU A 255 11.60 13.47 17.78
C LEU A 255 11.92 12.44 18.88
N SER A 256 10.91 11.80 19.46
CA SER A 256 11.08 10.68 20.39
C SER A 256 11.81 9.50 19.74
N THR A 257 11.40 9.09 18.53
CA THR A 257 12.09 8.07 17.72
C THR A 257 13.55 8.41 17.50
N LEU A 258 13.87 9.64 17.08
CA LEU A 258 15.26 10.06 16.85
C LEU A 258 16.10 10.04 18.14
N ARG A 259 15.52 10.45 19.28
CA ARG A 259 16.18 10.38 20.58
C ARG A 259 16.39 8.93 21.03
N LEU A 260 15.41 8.05 20.81
CA LEU A 260 15.55 6.62 21.06
C LEU A 260 16.65 6.01 20.20
N TRP A 261 16.73 6.36 18.92
CA TRP A 261 17.82 5.93 18.05
C TRP A 261 19.17 6.38 18.62
N GLY A 262 19.32 7.66 19.01
CA GLY A 262 20.54 8.14 19.65
C GLY A 262 20.91 7.36 20.91
N ARG A 263 19.92 7.00 21.76
CA ARG A 263 20.13 6.18 22.96
C ARG A 263 20.56 4.75 22.59
N THR A 264 19.88 4.11 21.65
CA THR A 264 20.23 2.77 21.14
C THR A 264 21.66 2.74 20.60
N LEU A 265 22.01 3.70 19.75
CA LEU A 265 23.34 3.79 19.14
C LEU A 265 24.44 4.05 20.20
N SER A 266 24.15 4.86 21.22
CA SER A 266 25.10 5.12 22.32
C SER A 266 25.38 3.90 23.20
N LYS A 267 24.49 2.89 23.17
CA LYS A 267 24.57 1.65 23.95
C LYS A 267 24.90 0.43 23.09
N ILE A 268 25.35 0.65 21.86
CA ILE A 268 25.68 -0.44 20.95
C ILE A 268 26.80 -1.30 21.53
N GLN A 269 26.65 -2.60 21.41
CA GLN A 269 27.62 -3.62 21.78
C GLN A 269 27.99 -4.39 20.53
N TYR A 270 29.24 -4.86 20.46
CA TYR A 270 29.76 -5.58 19.31
C TYR A 270 30.61 -6.77 19.74
N ASP A 271 30.40 -7.89 19.05
CA ASP A 271 31.21 -9.10 19.17
C ASP A 271 31.68 -9.48 17.77
N GLU A 272 32.88 -9.02 17.42
CA GLU A 272 33.52 -9.24 16.11
C GLU A 272 33.69 -10.73 15.82
N LYS A 273 34.12 -11.48 16.82
CA LYS A 273 34.42 -12.91 16.72
C LYS A 273 33.16 -13.71 16.35
N HIS A 274 32.04 -13.40 16.98
CA HIS A 274 30.77 -14.07 16.72
C HIS A 274 29.90 -13.31 15.70
N LYS A 275 30.41 -12.21 15.12
CA LYS A 275 29.71 -11.39 14.11
C LYS A 275 28.34 -10.91 14.58
N MET A 276 28.28 -10.40 15.80
CA MET A 276 27.03 -9.95 16.44
C MET A 276 27.10 -8.47 16.81
N VAL A 277 25.99 -7.76 16.64
CA VAL A 277 25.78 -6.39 17.13
C VAL A 277 24.49 -6.37 17.94
N TRP A 278 24.47 -5.70 19.08
CA TRP A 278 23.22 -5.52 19.81
C TRP A 278 23.17 -4.22 20.59
N SER A 279 22.00 -3.91 21.10
CA SER A 279 21.80 -2.82 22.03
C SER A 279 20.66 -3.16 22.99
N VAL A 280 20.58 -2.41 24.08
CA VAL A 280 19.63 -2.64 25.17
C VAL A 280 18.97 -1.33 25.58
N LEU A 281 17.63 -1.32 25.61
CA LEU A 281 16.82 -0.21 26.10
C LEU A 281 16.01 -0.63 27.33
N THR A 282 16.22 0.08 28.42
CA THR A 282 15.52 -0.11 29.70
C THR A 282 14.22 0.70 29.75
N ALA A 283 13.31 0.37 30.67
CA ALA A 283 12.09 1.15 30.93
C ALA A 283 12.42 2.61 31.22
N ARG A 284 13.50 2.84 31.97
CA ARG A 284 14.02 4.19 32.26
C ARG A 284 14.43 4.96 31.01
N ASP A 285 14.98 4.30 29.99
CA ASP A 285 15.33 4.98 28.74
C ASP A 285 14.08 5.52 28.02
N PHE A 286 12.98 4.75 28.04
CA PHE A 286 11.70 5.17 27.48
C PHE A 286 11.09 6.34 28.28
N ASP A 287 11.11 6.25 29.61
CA ASP A 287 10.61 7.30 30.50
C ASP A 287 11.37 8.62 30.34
N GLU A 288 12.71 8.57 30.28
CA GLU A 288 13.55 9.76 30.10
C GLU A 288 13.33 10.46 28.75
N ILE A 289 13.02 9.69 27.69
CA ILE A 289 12.85 10.22 26.33
C ILE A 289 11.40 10.64 26.08
N GLY A 290 10.44 10.06 26.80
CA GLY A 290 9.00 10.21 26.54
C GLY A 290 8.56 9.48 25.26
N GLY A 291 9.22 8.37 24.93
CA GLY A 291 8.93 7.56 23.74
C GLY A 291 8.33 6.20 24.10
N LEU A 292 7.62 5.57 23.17
CA LEU A 292 7.05 4.24 23.37
C LEU A 292 8.02 3.15 22.90
N PRO A 293 7.97 1.93 23.47
CA PRO A 293 8.78 0.80 23.00
C PRO A 293 8.60 0.47 21.51
N ASP A 294 7.43 0.74 20.93
CA ASP A 294 7.19 0.49 19.51
C ASP A 294 7.78 1.58 18.60
N GLU A 295 8.20 2.73 19.15
CA GLU A 295 8.88 3.80 18.40
C GLU A 295 10.37 3.52 18.14
N THR A 296 10.87 2.33 18.50
CA THR A 296 12.22 1.86 18.17
C THR A 296 12.31 1.24 16.77
N GLU A 297 11.24 1.29 15.98
CA GLU A 297 11.21 0.75 14.62
C GLU A 297 12.28 1.39 13.72
N GLY A 298 12.84 0.59 12.81
CA GLY A 298 13.89 1.01 11.87
C GLY A 298 15.31 1.11 12.44
N VAL A 299 15.50 1.25 13.77
CA VAL A 299 16.86 1.39 14.33
C VAL A 299 17.68 0.12 14.14
N ILE A 300 17.04 -1.05 14.25
CA ILE A 300 17.69 -2.34 14.08
C ILE A 300 18.05 -2.58 12.61
N ASP A 301 17.22 -2.10 11.68
CA ASP A 301 17.46 -2.19 10.25
C ASP A 301 18.62 -1.24 9.86
N GLU A 302 18.69 -0.05 10.45
CA GLU A 302 19.82 0.87 10.31
C GLU A 302 21.12 0.24 10.82
N LEU A 303 21.09 -0.41 11.99
CA LEU A 303 22.25 -1.13 12.53
C LEU A 303 22.68 -2.28 11.63
N MET A 304 21.74 -3.06 11.11
CA MET A 304 22.00 -4.18 10.20
C MET A 304 22.66 -3.71 8.90
N SER A 305 22.14 -2.65 8.29
CA SER A 305 22.63 -2.14 7.00
C SER A 305 24.00 -1.44 7.11
N ASN A 306 24.36 -0.91 8.28
CA ASN A 306 25.56 -0.08 8.44
C ASN A 306 26.67 -0.73 9.29
N ALA A 307 26.46 -1.89 9.92
CA ALA A 307 27.48 -2.56 10.71
C ALA A 307 28.24 -3.61 9.87
N PRO A 308 29.46 -3.32 9.38
CA PRO A 308 30.18 -4.23 8.50
C PRO A 308 30.52 -5.54 9.22
N GLY A 309 30.24 -6.67 8.57
CA GLY A 309 30.59 -8.00 9.08
C GLY A 309 29.66 -8.54 10.17
N ALA A 310 28.63 -7.80 10.58
CA ALA A 310 27.59 -8.34 11.47
C ALA A 310 26.67 -9.29 10.69
N GLU A 311 26.44 -10.49 11.22
CA GLU A 311 25.51 -11.47 10.66
C GLU A 311 24.24 -11.63 11.51
N ILE A 312 24.29 -11.22 12.79
CA ILE A 312 23.15 -11.16 13.71
C ILE A 312 23.13 -9.77 14.36
N VAL A 313 22.01 -9.07 14.24
CA VAL A 313 21.75 -7.82 14.95
C VAL A 313 20.52 -8.00 15.83
N PHE A 314 20.57 -7.61 17.10
CA PHE A 314 19.39 -7.68 17.96
C PHE A 314 19.24 -6.49 18.90
N LEU A 315 17.99 -6.19 19.25
CA LEU A 315 17.64 -5.13 20.20
C LEU A 315 16.80 -5.75 21.30
N LEU A 316 17.26 -5.61 22.55
CA LEU A 316 16.48 -5.96 23.73
C LEU A 316 15.84 -4.71 24.31
N LYS A 317 14.56 -4.78 24.64
CA LYS A 317 13.84 -3.66 25.23
C LYS A 317 12.88 -4.08 26.32
N GLU A 318 12.87 -3.35 27.43
CA GLU A 318 11.82 -3.49 28.44
C GLU A 318 10.53 -2.85 27.92
N ARG A 319 9.43 -3.57 28.03
CA ARG A 319 8.07 -3.09 27.78
C ARG A 319 7.37 -2.85 29.13
N GLY A 320 6.26 -2.11 29.09
CA GLY A 320 5.39 -2.00 30.26
C GLY A 320 5.02 -3.38 30.81
N SER A 321 4.90 -3.50 32.14
CA SER A 321 4.68 -4.74 32.91
C SER A 321 5.89 -5.64 33.17
N GLY A 322 7.13 -5.20 32.92
CA GLY A 322 8.34 -5.99 33.20
C GLY A 322 8.57 -7.14 32.20
N GLU A 323 7.92 -7.08 31.03
CA GLU A 323 8.18 -7.97 29.90
C GLU A 323 9.37 -7.43 29.09
N ILE A 324 10.26 -8.30 28.65
CA ILE A 324 11.41 -7.95 27.80
C ILE A 324 11.14 -8.48 26.40
N GLY A 325 11.12 -7.58 25.42
CA GLY A 325 11.01 -7.92 24.01
C GLY A 325 12.38 -7.95 23.35
N GLY A 326 12.66 -9.01 22.59
CA GLY A 326 13.81 -9.09 21.71
C GLY A 326 13.39 -8.98 20.24
N SER A 327 14.07 -8.14 19.47
CA SER A 327 13.94 -8.07 18.02
C SER A 327 15.26 -8.49 17.39
N ILE A 328 15.22 -9.38 16.40
CA ILE A 328 16.39 -9.96 15.75
C ILE A 328 16.31 -9.68 14.25
N ARG A 329 17.46 -9.33 13.68
CA ARG A 329 17.73 -9.26 12.24
C ARG A 329 18.94 -10.12 11.91
N THR A 330 18.91 -10.79 10.76
CA THR A 330 20.01 -11.63 10.30
C THR A 330 20.36 -11.33 8.86
N LEU A 331 21.62 -11.59 8.50
CA LEU A 331 22.07 -11.50 7.11
C LEU A 331 21.39 -12.57 6.26
N SER A 332 20.75 -12.14 5.18
CA SER A 332 20.00 -12.96 4.22
C SER A 332 20.71 -14.26 3.83
N GLY A 333 19.99 -15.38 3.84
CA GLY A 333 20.43 -16.66 3.29
C GLY A 333 21.43 -17.46 4.13
N SER A 334 21.91 -16.91 5.25
CA SER A 334 22.95 -17.57 6.08
C SER A 334 22.48 -17.99 7.48
N ILE A 335 21.52 -17.26 8.06
CA ILE A 335 21.03 -17.47 9.42
C ILE A 335 19.52 -17.23 9.46
N ASP A 336 18.79 -18.16 10.08
CA ASP A 336 17.35 -18.11 10.27
C ASP A 336 17.00 -17.44 11.61
N ALA A 337 16.54 -16.18 11.55
CA ALA A 337 16.16 -15.40 12.72
C ALA A 337 15.02 -16.05 13.52
N SER A 338 14.09 -16.76 12.86
CA SER A 338 12.96 -17.42 13.53
C SER A 338 13.44 -18.51 14.49
N LYS A 339 14.48 -19.26 14.12
CA LYS A 339 15.10 -20.28 14.98
C LYS A 339 15.80 -19.67 16.19
N LEU A 340 16.49 -18.54 16.00
CA LEU A 340 17.12 -17.81 17.10
C LEU A 340 16.08 -17.28 18.09
N ALA A 341 14.98 -16.70 17.58
CA ALA A 341 13.87 -16.27 18.42
C ALA A 341 13.19 -17.45 19.14
N GLY A 342 13.08 -18.60 18.47
CA GLY A 342 12.50 -19.83 19.02
C GLY A 342 13.21 -20.35 20.27
N MET A 343 14.52 -20.10 20.44
CA MET A 343 15.27 -20.42 21.66
C MET A 343 14.70 -19.73 22.91
N PHE A 344 13.97 -18.63 22.72
CA PHE A 344 13.37 -17.80 23.76
C PHE A 344 11.83 -17.78 23.67
N GLY A 345 11.23 -18.78 23.02
CA GLY A 345 9.78 -18.90 22.89
C GLY A 345 9.15 -17.90 21.91
N GLY A 346 9.95 -17.32 21.00
CA GLY A 346 9.50 -16.42 19.95
C GLY A 346 9.32 -17.08 18.58
N GLY A 347 9.25 -16.25 17.56
CA GLY A 347 9.08 -16.66 16.16
C GLY A 347 9.17 -15.49 15.19
N GLY A 348 8.98 -15.76 13.90
CA GLY A 348 9.01 -14.75 12.84
C GLY A 348 9.47 -15.34 11.51
N HIS A 349 10.08 -14.50 10.67
CA HIS A 349 10.59 -14.84 9.36
C HIS A 349 12.10 -15.10 9.37
N LEU A 350 12.63 -15.60 8.25
CA LEU A 350 14.05 -15.95 8.07
C LEU A 350 15.02 -14.82 8.43
N GLN A 351 14.69 -13.56 8.08
CA GLN A 351 15.56 -12.40 8.30
C GLN A 351 15.16 -11.53 9.49
N ALA A 352 13.95 -11.73 10.02
CA ALA A 352 13.33 -10.84 10.99
C ALA A 352 12.43 -11.64 11.93
N ALA A 353 12.79 -11.70 13.20
CA ALA A 353 12.03 -12.42 14.20
C ALA A 353 12.06 -11.70 15.54
N GLY A 354 11.20 -12.12 16.47
CA GLY A 354 11.17 -11.57 17.81
C GLY A 354 10.66 -12.54 18.85
N PHE A 355 10.98 -12.24 20.11
CA PHE A 355 10.59 -13.05 21.27
C PHE A 355 10.21 -12.15 22.44
N ARG A 356 9.57 -12.74 23.46
CA ARG A 356 9.19 -12.04 24.69
C ARG A 356 9.50 -12.90 25.91
N VAL A 357 10.17 -12.32 26.89
CA VAL A 357 10.51 -12.98 28.16
C VAL A 357 9.82 -12.24 29.30
N LYS A 358 9.18 -12.98 30.22
CA LYS A 358 8.49 -12.43 31.38
C LYS A 358 9.21 -12.81 32.68
N GLY A 359 9.14 -11.94 33.68
CA GLY A 359 9.59 -12.25 35.04
C GLY A 359 11.11 -12.32 35.23
N LYS A 360 11.89 -11.78 34.28
CA LYS A 360 13.35 -11.66 34.37
C LYS A 360 13.77 -10.20 34.27
N GLN A 361 14.97 -9.87 34.76
CA GLN A 361 15.55 -8.54 34.59
C GLN A 361 16.31 -8.47 33.26
N ILE A 362 16.37 -7.29 32.64
CA ILE A 362 17.01 -7.14 31.33
C ILE A 362 18.50 -7.53 31.28
N PRO A 363 19.33 -7.34 32.33
CA PRO A 363 20.71 -7.81 32.31
C PRO A 363 20.82 -9.34 32.25
N ASP A 364 19.90 -10.06 32.90
CA ASP A 364 19.88 -11.53 32.89
C ASP A 364 19.49 -12.04 31.50
N VAL A 365 18.46 -11.45 30.89
CA VAL A 365 18.04 -11.79 29.53
C VAL A 365 19.10 -11.43 28.50
N GLU A 366 19.77 -10.28 28.65
CA GLU A 366 20.90 -9.90 27.80
C GLU A 366 21.98 -10.97 27.83
N LYS A 367 22.41 -11.38 29.03
CA LYS A 367 23.43 -12.41 29.18
C LYS A 367 23.01 -13.74 28.53
N GLU A 368 21.80 -14.21 28.82
CA GLU A 368 21.28 -15.47 28.26
C GLU A 368 21.23 -15.44 26.72
N VAL A 369 20.76 -14.33 26.12
CA VAL A 369 20.65 -14.17 24.67
C VAL A 369 22.02 -14.11 24.02
N VAL A 370 22.94 -13.31 24.58
CA VAL A 370 24.31 -13.18 24.07
C VAL A 370 25.02 -14.54 24.13
N GLU A 371 24.93 -15.28 25.24
CA GLU A 371 25.56 -16.59 25.38
C GLU A 371 24.99 -17.63 24.42
N ALA A 372 23.66 -17.67 24.25
CA ALA A 372 23.01 -18.57 23.30
C ALA A 372 23.45 -18.29 21.86
N PHE A 373 23.49 -17.01 21.45
CA PHE A 373 23.87 -16.63 20.09
C PHE A 373 25.37 -16.81 19.84
N ARG A 374 26.23 -16.58 20.85
CA ARG A 374 27.66 -16.92 20.78
C ARG A 374 27.86 -18.40 20.55
N LYS A 375 27.16 -19.25 21.29
CA LYS A 375 27.23 -20.71 21.10
C LYS A 375 26.80 -21.10 19.68
N PHE A 376 25.67 -20.58 19.20
CA PHE A 376 25.19 -20.79 17.83
C PHE A 376 26.24 -20.37 16.78
N GLN A 377 26.82 -19.18 16.93
CA GLN A 377 27.82 -18.67 16.00
C GLN A 377 29.14 -19.45 16.07
N LYS A 378 29.59 -19.87 17.26
CA LYS A 378 30.79 -20.70 17.44
C LYS A 378 30.66 -22.02 16.67
N GLU A 379 29.53 -22.69 16.80
CA GLU A 379 29.24 -23.95 16.11
C GLU A 379 29.16 -23.74 14.58
N ARG A 380 28.41 -22.72 14.12
CA ARG A 380 28.21 -22.46 12.69
C ARG A 380 29.49 -22.01 11.98
N LEU A 381 30.23 -21.08 12.59
CA LEU A 381 31.48 -20.54 12.04
C LEU A 381 32.69 -21.48 12.24
N ARG A 382 32.51 -22.58 12.99
CA ARG A 382 33.58 -23.53 13.35
C ARG A 382 34.76 -22.83 14.04
N LEU A 383 34.45 -21.91 14.94
CA LEU A 383 35.47 -21.18 15.69
C LEU A 383 36.19 -22.14 16.65
N PRO A 384 37.52 -22.02 16.81
CA PRO A 384 38.30 -22.88 17.70
C PRO A 384 37.83 -22.74 19.16
N GLU A 385 38.02 -23.82 19.94
CA GLU A 385 37.91 -23.79 21.40
C GLU A 385 38.99 -22.87 21.95
N GLU A 386 38.61 -21.73 22.52
CA GLU A 386 39.56 -20.83 23.19
C GLU A 386 39.78 -21.29 24.64
N ASN A 387 41.05 -21.50 24.99
CA ASN A 387 41.51 -21.28 26.36
C ASN A 387 41.34 -19.78 26.66
N GLU A 388 40.74 -19.45 27.79
CA GLU A 388 40.29 -18.12 28.19
C GLU A 388 41.33 -17.00 28.00
N ASP A 389 40.96 -15.94 27.27
CA ASP A 389 41.44 -14.57 27.55
C ASP A 389 40.37 -13.54 27.07
N PRO A 390 39.66 -12.83 27.98
CA PRO A 390 38.57 -11.95 27.60
C PRO A 390 39.10 -10.54 27.34
N THR A 391 39.21 -10.15 26.06
CA THR A 391 39.24 -8.73 25.70
C THR A 391 38.12 -8.42 24.72
N THR A 392 36.90 -8.33 25.25
CA THR A 392 35.88 -7.44 24.67
C THR A 392 36.48 -6.03 24.68
N LYS A 393 36.84 -5.50 23.51
CA LYS A 393 37.17 -4.08 23.39
C LYS A 393 35.89 -3.27 23.61
N GLU A 394 35.63 -2.90 24.86
CA GLU A 394 34.70 -1.80 25.16
C GLU A 394 35.24 -0.54 24.48
N TYR A 395 34.45 0.06 23.58
CA TYR A 395 34.72 1.44 23.19
C TYR A 395 34.50 2.35 24.41
N PRO A 396 35.30 3.42 24.57
CA PRO A 396 35.18 4.30 25.73
C PRO A 396 33.76 4.84 25.80
N LYS A 397 33.13 4.67 26.98
CA LYS A 397 31.87 5.35 27.31
C LYS A 397 32.00 6.83 26.91
N PRO A 398 31.02 7.42 26.22
CA PRO A 398 31.04 8.86 25.98
C PRO A 398 31.23 9.54 27.34
N THR A 399 32.29 10.36 27.43
CA THR A 399 32.61 11.12 28.64
C THR A 399 31.34 11.86 29.08
N PRO A 400 30.96 11.86 30.38
CA PRO A 400 29.79 12.59 30.82
C PRO A 400 29.88 14.01 30.26
N GLN A 401 28.86 14.39 29.47
CA GLN A 401 28.80 15.75 28.95
C GLN A 401 28.93 16.70 30.14
N PRO A 402 29.77 17.75 30.04
CA PRO A 402 29.78 18.78 31.07
C PRO A 402 28.33 19.23 31.27
N LYS A 403 27.92 19.38 32.54
CA LYS A 403 26.60 19.92 32.89
C LYS A 403 26.28 21.08 31.96
N PRO A 404 25.06 21.18 31.41
CA PRO A 404 24.71 22.27 30.51
C PRO A 404 25.13 23.57 31.18
N ILE A 405 26.07 24.27 30.55
CA ILE A 405 26.47 25.61 30.98
C ILE A 405 25.15 26.40 30.96
N PRO A 406 24.74 27.04 32.06
CA PRO A 406 23.56 27.87 32.04
C PRO A 406 23.74 28.89 30.92
N VAL A 407 22.84 28.85 29.94
CA VAL A 407 22.77 29.87 28.90
C VAL A 407 22.44 31.17 29.60
N VAL A 408 23.47 31.95 29.93
CA VAL A 408 23.30 33.35 30.29
C VAL A 408 22.93 34.05 28.99
N LEU A 409 21.63 34.15 28.74
CA LEU A 409 21.09 35.08 27.75
C LEU A 409 21.70 36.45 28.08
N PRO A 410 22.39 37.13 27.15
CA PRO A 410 22.87 38.47 27.41
C PRO A 410 21.66 39.36 27.73
N THR A 411 21.62 39.87 28.96
CA THR A 411 20.69 40.93 29.34
C THR A 411 20.97 42.13 28.45
N VAL A 412 20.07 42.40 27.51
CA VAL A 412 20.04 43.65 26.76
C VAL A 412 19.83 44.77 27.77
N LYS A 413 20.86 45.58 28.00
CA LYS A 413 20.70 46.85 28.72
C LYS A 413 19.86 47.78 27.85
N PRO A 414 18.88 48.51 28.41
CA PRO A 414 18.17 49.52 27.66
C PRO A 414 19.16 50.64 27.33
N VAL A 415 19.41 50.87 26.05
CA VAL A 415 20.16 52.04 25.59
C VAL A 415 19.20 53.22 25.56
N ALA A 416 19.54 54.25 26.32
CA ALA A 416 18.83 55.50 26.38
C ALA A 416 18.79 56.19 25.01
N GLU A 417 17.61 56.67 24.67
CA GLU A 417 17.32 57.50 23.50
C GLU A 417 18.01 58.87 23.66
N GLN A 418 18.95 59.19 22.77
CA GLN A 418 19.37 60.57 22.53
C GLN A 418 19.27 60.87 21.04
N ALA A 419 18.32 61.76 20.75
CA ALA A 419 18.08 62.33 19.44
C ALA A 419 19.26 63.22 19.00
N SER A 420 19.75 63.02 17.79
CA SER A 420 20.34 64.09 16.99
C SER A 420 20.01 63.88 15.51
N ILE A 421 19.60 64.97 14.87
CA ILE A 421 18.95 65.03 13.56
C ILE A 421 20.03 65.22 12.48
N ALA A 422 19.95 64.44 11.38
CA ALA A 422 20.68 64.70 10.13
C ALA A 422 19.82 64.27 8.91
N PRO A 423 20.03 64.86 7.71
CA PRO A 423 18.95 65.21 6.79
C PRO A 423 18.57 64.11 5.76
N LYS A 424 17.35 64.24 5.21
CA LYS A 424 16.75 63.36 4.19
C LYS A 424 17.56 63.32 2.88
N PRO A 425 17.76 62.15 2.26
CA PRO A 425 18.25 62.05 0.89
C PRO A 425 17.12 62.19 -0.15
N GLN A 426 17.40 62.93 -1.22
CA GLN A 426 16.56 63.06 -2.43
C GLN A 426 16.78 61.88 -3.41
N PRO A 427 15.82 61.59 -4.31
CA PRO A 427 15.82 60.40 -5.16
C PRO A 427 16.66 60.57 -6.43
N GLN A 428 17.43 59.54 -6.82
CA GLN A 428 18.10 59.46 -8.13
C GLN A 428 17.60 58.28 -8.98
N GLN A 429 17.62 58.54 -10.29
CA GLN A 429 16.85 57.91 -11.36
C GLN A 429 17.42 56.58 -11.86
N ILE A 430 16.53 55.76 -12.41
CA ILE A 430 16.76 54.47 -13.06
C ILE A 430 17.20 54.71 -14.51
N ALA A 431 18.29 54.07 -14.96
CA ALA A 431 18.72 54.02 -16.36
C ALA A 431 18.83 52.58 -16.89
N LYS A 432 18.41 52.43 -18.16
CA LYS A 432 18.22 51.21 -18.97
C LYS A 432 19.51 50.41 -19.28
N PRO A 433 19.41 49.12 -19.65
CA PRO A 433 20.55 48.34 -20.16
C PRO A 433 20.77 48.51 -21.67
N LEU A 434 22.03 48.43 -22.10
CA LEU A 434 22.52 48.46 -23.48
C LEU A 434 22.80 47.04 -24.03
N ILE A 435 22.66 46.89 -25.35
CA ILE A 435 22.84 45.68 -26.16
C ILE A 435 24.14 45.78 -26.99
N ALA A 436 24.65 44.61 -27.44
CA ALA A 436 25.34 44.28 -28.71
C ALA A 436 26.82 43.83 -28.55
N THR A 437 27.41 42.87 -29.29
CA THR A 437 27.17 42.31 -30.65
C THR A 437 27.82 40.90 -30.87
N ASP A 438 27.14 40.05 -31.65
CA ASP A 438 27.50 39.18 -32.82
C ASP A 438 28.73 38.23 -32.88
N THR A 439 28.50 36.98 -33.35
CA THR A 439 28.85 36.49 -34.72
C THR A 439 28.24 35.08 -35.06
N VAL A 440 27.26 35.08 -36.00
CA VAL A 440 26.99 34.23 -37.21
C VAL A 440 27.46 32.76 -37.33
N ILE A 441 26.55 31.82 -37.71
CA ILE A 441 26.50 31.02 -38.98
C ILE A 441 25.03 30.61 -39.29
N ALA A 442 24.66 30.66 -40.58
CA ALA A 442 23.33 30.55 -41.17
C ALA A 442 22.92 29.12 -41.64
N ASN A 443 21.61 28.88 -41.79
CA ASN A 443 21.02 28.43 -43.06
C ASN A 443 19.48 28.57 -43.10
N ALA A 444 18.97 29.00 -44.27
CA ALA A 444 17.58 29.34 -44.61
C ALA A 444 16.71 28.09 -44.86
N THR A 445 15.36 28.14 -44.88
CA THR A 445 14.53 28.59 -46.03
C THR A 445 13.03 28.79 -45.66
N LYS A 446 12.46 29.97 -46.03
CA LYS A 446 11.15 30.31 -46.69
C LYS A 446 9.83 29.59 -46.29
N GLN A 447 8.61 30.18 -46.28
CA GLN A 447 8.04 31.51 -46.60
C GLN A 447 6.51 31.52 -46.25
N SER A 448 5.97 32.72 -45.89
CA SER A 448 4.66 33.35 -46.25
C SER A 448 3.31 32.66 -45.93
N ASP A 449 2.18 33.31 -45.62
CA ASP A 449 1.79 34.72 -45.44
C ASP A 449 0.29 34.79 -45.03
N THR A 450 -0.08 35.84 -44.27
CA THR A 450 -1.42 36.54 -44.22
C THR A 450 -2.66 35.78 -43.69
N LYS A 451 -3.66 36.36 -43.00
CA LYS A 451 -4.29 37.70 -43.05
C LYS A 451 -5.24 37.87 -41.83
N ALA A 452 -5.31 39.09 -41.24
CA ALA A 452 -6.42 39.59 -40.39
C ALA A 452 -7.47 40.31 -41.30
N PRO A 453 -8.55 41.04 -40.85
CA PRO A 453 -8.81 41.71 -39.55
C PRO A 453 -10.28 41.79 -39.02
N SER A 454 -10.49 42.34 -37.80
CA SER A 454 -11.28 43.58 -37.50
C SER A 454 -12.53 43.26 -36.63
N GLN A 455 -13.12 44.06 -35.70
CA GLN A 455 -12.95 45.40 -35.09
C GLN A 455 -13.67 45.44 -33.71
N ALA A 456 -13.28 46.43 -32.87
CA ALA A 456 -14.06 47.32 -31.95
C ALA A 456 -15.21 46.76 -31.06
N GLU A 457 -15.42 47.14 -29.80
CA GLU A 457 -15.58 48.50 -29.26
C GLU A 457 -15.22 48.64 -27.76
N SER A 458 -14.99 49.91 -27.40
CA SER A 458 -14.67 50.50 -26.09
C SER A 458 -15.85 50.67 -25.12
N GLY A 459 -15.58 50.61 -23.82
CA GLY A 459 -16.48 51.11 -22.77
C GLY A 459 -15.74 51.31 -21.45
N LEU A 460 -15.84 52.52 -20.88
CA LEU A 460 -14.89 53.12 -19.96
C LEU A 460 -15.51 53.34 -18.55
N LEU A 461 -14.79 52.92 -17.51
CA LEU A 461 -14.50 53.57 -16.21
C LEU A 461 -15.54 53.81 -15.08
N ARG A 462 -14.98 53.58 -13.86
CA ARG A 462 -15.27 54.03 -12.46
C ARG A 462 -16.24 53.19 -11.63
N ARG A 463 -16.12 52.99 -10.31
CA ARG A 463 -15.10 52.95 -9.21
C ARG A 463 -15.91 53.17 -7.91
N ASP A 464 -15.40 52.63 -6.79
CA ASP A 464 -15.79 52.87 -5.37
C ASP A 464 -16.99 52.04 -4.87
N ALA A 465 -17.07 51.52 -3.64
CA ALA A 465 -16.17 51.25 -2.51
C ALA A 465 -16.95 50.31 -1.52
N ALA A 466 -16.24 49.75 -0.53
CA ALA A 466 -16.61 48.76 0.51
C ALA A 466 -17.82 49.14 1.44
N PRO A 467 -18.23 48.39 2.51
CA PRO A 467 -17.58 47.28 3.22
C PRO A 467 -18.48 46.15 3.80
N ARG A 468 -17.82 45.24 4.55
CA ARG A 468 -18.33 44.15 5.41
C ARG A 468 -19.16 44.65 6.60
N ASN A 469 -20.08 43.81 7.10
CA ASN A 469 -20.36 43.65 8.54
C ASN A 469 -21.07 42.34 8.87
N ASP A 470 -20.84 41.91 10.11
CA ASP A 470 -21.12 40.64 10.77
C ASP A 470 -22.60 40.36 11.14
N VAL A 471 -22.82 39.11 11.61
CA VAL A 471 -23.63 38.69 12.78
C VAL A 471 -24.77 37.68 12.52
N GLN A 472 -24.57 36.50 13.13
CA GLN A 472 -25.49 35.53 13.77
C GLN A 472 -27.00 35.58 13.44
N THR A 473 -27.58 34.42 13.12
CA THR A 473 -28.47 33.61 14.01
C THR A 473 -29.18 32.50 13.20
N SER A 474 -29.18 31.28 13.73
CA SER A 474 -30.13 30.20 13.43
C SER A 474 -31.11 30.10 14.61
N PRO A 475 -32.14 29.22 14.63
CA PRO A 475 -32.90 28.57 13.54
C PRO A 475 -34.44 28.72 13.74
N ALA A 476 -35.24 28.40 12.72
CA ALA A 476 -36.61 27.92 12.94
C ALA A 476 -37.10 27.09 11.75
N THR A 477 -37.46 25.84 12.02
CA THR A 477 -38.33 25.00 11.19
C THR A 477 -39.71 25.63 11.03
N PRO A 478 -40.48 25.23 10.00
CA PRO A 478 -41.67 24.46 10.36
C PRO A 478 -41.95 23.27 9.42
N SER A 479 -42.80 22.42 9.97
CA SER A 479 -43.30 21.12 9.55
C SER A 479 -44.65 21.19 8.83
N ILE A 480 -45.05 20.07 8.19
CA ILE A 480 -46.44 19.63 7.85
C ILE A 480 -47.05 20.33 6.60
N SER A 481 -47.79 19.73 5.65
CA SER A 481 -48.10 18.37 5.15
C SER A 481 -49.04 18.59 3.89
N PRO A 482 -49.91 17.69 3.39
CA PRO A 482 -49.86 17.18 2.01
C PRO A 482 -51.14 17.43 1.15
N ALA A 483 -51.04 17.28 -0.18
CA ALA A 483 -52.12 16.93 -1.13
C ALA A 483 -51.54 17.01 -2.57
N ALA A 484 -51.45 15.96 -3.40
CA ALA A 484 -52.47 15.12 -4.04
C ALA A 484 -52.76 15.53 -5.52
N LEU A 485 -52.44 14.57 -6.42
CA LEU A 485 -53.09 14.27 -7.71
C LEU A 485 -52.99 15.35 -8.83
N SER A 486 -52.62 15.10 -10.09
CA SER A 486 -53.05 13.98 -10.97
C SER A 486 -52.37 14.03 -12.37
N TYR A 487 -52.40 12.89 -13.06
CA TYR A 487 -52.41 12.65 -14.53
C TYR A 487 -51.16 12.95 -15.40
N PHE A 488 -50.59 11.88 -15.97
CA PHE A 488 -50.68 11.63 -17.42
C PHE A 488 -50.44 10.15 -17.76
N VAL A 489 -51.36 9.58 -18.55
CA VAL A 489 -51.31 8.24 -19.16
C VAL A 489 -50.74 8.39 -20.57
N ALA A 490 -49.84 7.51 -21.00
CA ALA A 490 -49.48 7.34 -22.40
C ALA A 490 -49.38 5.84 -22.74
N ASN A 491 -50.19 5.42 -23.70
CA ASN A 491 -50.23 4.07 -24.30
C ASN A 491 -48.99 3.77 -25.15
N PRO A 492 -48.54 2.51 -25.26
CA PRO A 492 -47.57 2.08 -26.26
C PRO A 492 -48.27 1.60 -27.55
N THR A 493 -47.62 1.79 -28.71
CA THR A 493 -47.98 1.18 -30.00
C THR A 493 -46.89 0.16 -30.43
N PRO A 494 -47.22 -0.92 -31.17
CA PRO A 494 -46.39 -2.12 -31.31
C PRO A 494 -45.63 -2.21 -32.65
N ILE A 495 -44.96 -3.37 -32.87
CA ILE A 495 -44.30 -3.93 -34.10
C ILE A 495 -42.80 -4.21 -33.79
N ALA A 496 -42.15 -5.36 -34.06
CA ALA A 496 -42.42 -6.55 -34.87
C ALA A 496 -41.85 -7.81 -34.19
N THR A 497 -42.50 -8.94 -34.45
CA THR A 497 -42.05 -10.32 -34.19
C THR A 497 -41.02 -10.77 -35.22
N SER A 498 -39.85 -11.26 -34.78
CA SER A 498 -38.98 -12.15 -35.57
C SER A 498 -38.69 -13.42 -34.77
N THR A 499 -39.20 -14.53 -35.26
CA THR A 499 -38.95 -15.91 -34.80
C THR A 499 -37.49 -16.31 -34.98
N PRO A 500 -36.82 -16.90 -33.97
CA PRO A 500 -35.60 -17.67 -34.18
C PRO A 500 -35.94 -19.16 -34.41
N GLN A 501 -35.34 -19.74 -35.45
CA GLN A 501 -35.35 -21.19 -35.71
C GLN A 501 -34.61 -21.97 -34.60
N PRO A 502 -35.00 -23.22 -34.31
CA PRO A 502 -34.32 -24.07 -33.33
C PRO A 502 -32.99 -24.59 -33.89
N VAL A 503 -31.90 -24.29 -33.17
CA VAL A 503 -30.57 -24.88 -33.40
C VAL A 503 -30.57 -26.31 -32.86
N GLN A 504 -30.20 -27.26 -33.73
CA GLN A 504 -30.05 -28.67 -33.42
C GLN A 504 -28.86 -28.91 -32.48
N THR A 505 -29.11 -29.50 -31.32
CA THR A 505 -28.10 -30.11 -30.44
C THR A 505 -27.64 -31.46 -31.02
N PRO A 506 -26.33 -31.74 -31.16
CA PRO A 506 -25.84 -33.07 -31.48
C PRO A 506 -25.95 -34.00 -30.26
N ALA A 507 -26.44 -35.22 -30.50
CA ALA A 507 -26.51 -36.30 -29.53
C ALA A 507 -25.13 -36.83 -29.14
N ILE A 508 -24.89 -36.99 -27.84
CA ILE A 508 -23.73 -37.67 -27.26
C ILE A 508 -24.08 -39.16 -27.08
N PRO A 509 -23.32 -40.12 -27.62
CA PRO A 509 -23.54 -41.54 -27.40
C PRO A 509 -22.99 -42.00 -26.03
N PRO A 510 -23.52 -43.10 -25.46
CA PRO A 510 -23.17 -43.54 -24.11
C PRO A 510 -21.79 -44.21 -24.07
N ALA A 511 -20.92 -43.76 -23.16
CA ALA A 511 -19.63 -44.40 -22.92
C ALA A 511 -19.78 -45.62 -22.00
N SER A 512 -19.40 -46.77 -22.54
CA SER A 512 -19.26 -48.05 -21.86
C SER A 512 -18.02 -48.12 -20.97
N LYS A 513 -18.15 -48.90 -19.89
CA LYS A 513 -17.15 -49.30 -18.91
C LYS A 513 -15.79 -49.73 -19.50
N SER A 514 -14.70 -49.21 -18.94
CA SER A 514 -13.54 -50.01 -18.49
C SER A 514 -12.53 -49.12 -17.74
N ILE A 515 -12.23 -49.53 -16.51
CA ILE A 515 -11.16 -48.99 -15.66
C ILE A 515 -9.88 -49.74 -16.01
N PRO A 516 -8.75 -49.07 -16.28
CA PRO A 516 -7.43 -49.64 -16.09
C PRO A 516 -6.74 -49.05 -14.86
N GLN A 517 -5.98 -49.93 -14.22
CA GLN A 517 -5.29 -49.78 -12.95
C GLN A 517 -4.18 -48.73 -12.96
N SER A 518 -3.91 -48.25 -11.75
CA SER A 518 -2.77 -47.43 -11.31
C SER A 518 -1.42 -47.82 -11.92
N VAL A 519 -0.76 -46.85 -12.54
CA VAL A 519 0.67 -46.90 -12.87
C VAL A 519 1.39 -45.90 -11.96
N GLN A 520 2.34 -46.40 -11.16
CA GLN A 520 3.23 -45.59 -10.34
C GLN A 520 4.19 -44.79 -11.23
N PRO A 521 4.58 -43.55 -10.86
CA PRO A 521 5.58 -42.80 -11.61
C PRO A 521 6.99 -43.32 -11.29
N GLU A 522 7.66 -43.86 -12.31
CA GLU A 522 9.11 -44.11 -12.29
C GLU A 522 9.87 -42.76 -12.21
N THR A 523 10.74 -42.65 -11.22
CA THR A 523 11.67 -41.54 -11.03
C THR A 523 12.80 -41.60 -12.06
N LEU A 524 12.87 -40.62 -12.96
CA LEU A 524 14.03 -40.40 -13.83
C LEU A 524 15.24 -39.89 -12.99
N PRO A 525 16.47 -40.40 -13.23
CA PRO A 525 17.66 -39.87 -12.58
C PRO A 525 18.03 -38.47 -13.11
N PRO A 526 18.67 -37.62 -12.29
CA PRO A 526 19.04 -36.27 -12.68
C PRO A 526 20.13 -36.26 -13.77
N PRO A 527 20.16 -35.22 -14.64
CA PRO A 527 21.19 -35.09 -15.66
C PRO A 527 22.57 -34.83 -15.05
N PRO A 528 23.67 -35.22 -15.74
CA PRO A 528 25.02 -35.00 -15.26
C PRO A 528 25.38 -33.49 -15.21
N PRO A 529 26.29 -33.08 -14.32
CA PRO A 529 26.66 -31.67 -14.15
C PRO A 529 27.36 -31.14 -15.40
N GLN A 530 26.96 -29.94 -15.84
CA GLN A 530 27.64 -29.23 -16.93
C GLN A 530 29.03 -28.73 -16.48
N PRO A 531 30.04 -28.73 -17.36
CA PRO A 531 31.36 -28.19 -17.06
C PRO A 531 31.30 -26.65 -16.88
N PRO A 532 32.19 -26.07 -16.06
CA PRO A 532 32.13 -24.64 -15.74
C PRO A 532 32.37 -23.79 -16.99
N MET A 533 31.46 -22.84 -17.24
CA MET A 533 31.66 -21.77 -18.22
C MET A 533 32.76 -20.82 -17.73
N ASN A 534 33.85 -20.72 -18.51
CA ASN A 534 34.87 -19.69 -18.37
C ASN A 534 34.27 -18.34 -18.79
N PHE A 535 34.01 -17.46 -17.81
CA PHE A 535 33.79 -16.05 -18.08
C PHE A 535 35.12 -15.30 -18.09
N PRO A 536 35.38 -14.44 -19.09
CA PRO A 536 36.58 -13.60 -19.10
C PRO A 536 36.48 -12.51 -18.02
N PHE A 537 37.55 -12.36 -17.24
CA PHE A 537 37.70 -11.31 -16.22
C PHE A 537 37.56 -9.89 -16.82
N PRO A 538 36.92 -8.95 -16.11
CA PRO A 538 36.96 -7.54 -16.48
C PRO A 538 38.35 -6.92 -16.20
N PRO A 539 38.80 -5.92 -16.97
CA PRO A 539 40.09 -5.29 -16.80
C PRO A 539 40.12 -4.43 -15.52
N GLN A 540 41.24 -4.46 -14.79
CA GLN A 540 41.46 -3.63 -13.61
C GLN A 540 41.58 -2.14 -13.98
N PRO A 541 41.03 -1.22 -13.17
CA PRO A 541 41.23 0.21 -13.36
C PRO A 541 42.64 0.62 -12.92
N GLY A 542 43.39 1.19 -13.86
CA GLY A 542 44.71 1.76 -13.62
C GLY A 542 44.65 3.00 -12.76
N LEU A 543 45.64 3.13 -11.86
CA LEU A 543 45.94 4.35 -11.12
C LEU A 543 46.25 5.50 -12.08
N LEU A 544 45.57 6.63 -11.88
CA LEU A 544 46.03 7.94 -12.32
C LEU A 544 46.27 8.81 -11.08
N HIS A 545 47.57 9.05 -10.87
CA HIS A 545 48.28 10.06 -10.07
C HIS A 545 47.64 10.69 -8.82
#